data_AF-A0A3L6M3Z8-F1
#
_entry.id   AF-A0A3L6M3Z8-F1
#
_cell.length_a   1.000
_cell.length_b   1.000
_cell.length_c   1.000
_cell.angle_alpha   90.00
_cell.angle_beta   90.00
_cell.angle_gamma   90.00
#
_symmetry.space_group_name_H-M   'P 1'
#
loop_
_entity.id
_entity.type
_entity.pdbx_description
1 polymer ?
#
loop_
_entity_poly.entity_id
_entity_poly.type
_entity_poly.pdbx_seq_one_letter_code
_entity_poly.pdbx_strand_id
1 'polypeptide(L)'
;MSYVLNKTGFPSRKSARYTMVSGGDNMQYIYRVNDMLLYMADTFGKPDKSAKSPTTSDFAGMKGIIVVKGHGWGDAKGHVTLSNGQSCSDSCHLMSDPDNGIFIPEVASLWNLP
;
A
#
# COMPACT_ATOMS: atom_id res chain seq x y z
N MET A 1 0.23 7.75 0.69
CA MET A 1 1.49 7.07 1.09
C MET A 1 2.79 7.83 0.90
N SER A 2 3.09 8.46 -0.25
CA SER A 2 4.37 9.18 -0.45
C SER A 2 4.71 10.16 0.68
N TYR A 3 3.71 10.92 1.15
CA TYR A 3 3.84 11.83 2.29
C TYR A 3 4.30 11.13 3.57
N VAL A 4 3.66 10.01 3.94
CA VAL A 4 4.00 9.25 5.15
C VAL A 4 5.47 8.86 5.12
N LEU A 5 5.91 8.22 4.03
CA LEU A 5 7.29 7.76 3.85
C LEU A 5 8.30 8.91 3.93
N ASN A 6 7.97 10.02 3.28
CA ASN A 6 8.76 11.25 3.29
C ASN A 6 8.93 11.86 4.68
N LYS A 7 7.95 11.71 5.59
CA LYS A 7 8.00 12.26 6.95
C LYS A 7 8.49 11.28 8.01
N THR A 8 8.58 9.97 7.71
CA THR A 8 8.93 8.93 8.68
C THR A 8 10.29 8.28 8.44
N GLY A 9 11.19 8.95 7.72
CA GLY A 9 12.57 8.48 7.54
C GLY A 9 12.81 7.58 6.32
N PHE A 10 11.81 7.43 5.44
CA PHE A 10 11.92 6.70 4.16
C PHE A 10 11.69 7.62 2.95
N PRO A 11 12.46 8.72 2.79
CA PRO A 11 12.18 9.71 1.77
C PRO A 11 12.27 9.11 0.36
N SER A 12 11.22 9.34 -0.42
CA SER A 12 11.17 8.97 -1.83
C SER A 12 12.21 9.77 -2.60
N ARG A 13 13.26 9.10 -3.07
CA ARG A 13 14.30 9.72 -3.90
C ARG A 13 13.84 9.80 -5.34
N LYS A 14 14.21 10.89 -6.03
CA LYS A 14 13.90 11.06 -7.45
C LYS A 14 14.45 9.88 -8.24
N SER A 15 13.59 9.27 -9.05
CA SER A 15 13.92 8.09 -9.83
C SER A 15 13.18 8.13 -11.16
N ALA A 16 13.84 7.72 -12.24
CA ALA A 16 13.20 7.56 -13.55
C ALA A 16 12.28 6.33 -13.62
N ARG A 17 12.33 5.44 -12.61
CA ARG A 17 11.52 4.21 -12.55
C ARG A 17 10.08 4.45 -12.11
N TYR A 18 9.81 5.56 -11.44
CA TYR A 18 8.49 5.87 -10.87
C TYR A 18 8.05 7.26 -11.30
N THR A 19 6.78 7.42 -11.61
CA THR A 19 6.23 8.72 -11.99
C THR A 19 6.00 9.55 -10.73
N MET A 20 6.76 10.64 -10.60
CA MET A 20 6.83 11.46 -9.39
C MET A 20 6.74 12.95 -9.73
N VAL A 21 6.22 13.75 -8.80
CA VAL A 21 6.31 15.22 -8.82
C VAL A 21 6.93 15.73 -7.52
N SER A 22 7.44 16.95 -7.54
CA SER A 22 7.98 17.61 -6.34
C SER A 22 6.87 18.37 -5.61
N GLY A 23 6.78 18.22 -4.29
CA GLY A 23 5.91 19.04 -3.44
C GLY A 23 6.57 20.38 -3.07
N GLY A 24 5.82 21.26 -2.39
CA GLY A 24 6.35 22.53 -1.88
C GLY A 24 7.44 22.37 -0.80
N ASP A 25 7.59 21.17 -0.25
CA ASP A 25 8.66 20.79 0.69
C ASP A 25 9.89 20.18 -0.01
N ASN A 26 9.97 20.27 -1.34
CA ASN A 26 11.03 19.70 -2.19
C ASN A 26 11.17 18.17 -2.13
N MET A 27 10.22 17.47 -1.50
CA MET A 27 10.19 16.01 -1.47
C MET A 27 9.48 15.46 -2.72
N GLN A 28 9.78 14.21 -3.09
CA GLN A 28 9.15 13.57 -4.25
C GLN A 28 7.89 12.80 -3.86
N TYR A 29 6.87 12.88 -4.70
CA TYR A 29 5.57 12.25 -4.47
C TYR A 29 5.19 11.40 -5.68
N ILE A 30 5.17 10.08 -5.49
CA ILE A 30 4.59 9.13 -6.46
C ILE A 30 3.08 9.35 -6.48
N TYR A 31 2.52 9.50 -7.67
CA TYR A 31 1.09 9.79 -7.86
C TYR A 31 0.33 8.69 -8.61
N ARG A 32 1.02 7.67 -9.11
CA ARG A 32 0.39 6.47 -9.71
C ARG A 32 0.40 5.32 -8.71
N VAL A 33 -0.75 4.71 -8.47
CA VAL A 33 -0.87 3.57 -7.56
C VAL A 33 0.03 2.41 -8.00
N ASN A 34 0.06 2.10 -9.30
CA ASN A 34 0.91 1.02 -9.83
C ASN A 34 2.41 1.25 -9.53
N ASP A 35 2.87 2.49 -9.61
CA ASP A 35 4.25 2.84 -9.29
C ASP A 35 4.50 2.75 -7.78
N MET A 36 3.52 3.12 -6.94
CA MET A 36 3.60 2.95 -5.50
C MET A 36 3.69 1.46 -5.11
N LEU A 37 2.89 0.60 -5.74
CA LEU A 37 2.93 -0.85 -5.51
C LEU A 37 4.30 -1.46 -5.84
N LEU A 38 4.94 -0.99 -6.92
CA LEU A 38 6.31 -1.38 -7.28
C LEU A 38 7.32 -0.82 -6.29
N TYR A 39 7.22 0.48 -5.96
CA TYR A 39 8.11 1.16 -5.03
C TYR A 39 8.14 0.50 -3.64
N MET A 40 7.01 0.03 -3.12
CA MET A 40 6.95 -0.71 -1.85
C MET A 40 7.74 -2.01 -1.90
N ALA A 41 7.60 -2.79 -2.97
CA ALA A 41 8.34 -4.04 -3.15
C ALA A 41 9.86 -3.80 -3.32
N ASP A 42 10.24 -2.76 -4.06
CA ASP A 42 11.65 -2.40 -4.26
C ASP A 42 12.30 -1.81 -2.98
N THR A 43 11.53 -1.09 -2.16
CA THR A 43 12.04 -0.38 -0.96
C THR A 43 12.12 -1.27 0.27
N PHE A 44 11.07 -2.05 0.52
CA PHE A 44 10.95 -2.88 1.74
C PHE A 44 11.26 -4.36 1.49
N GLY A 45 11.53 -4.75 0.25
CA GLY A 45 11.86 -6.13 -0.10
C GLY A 45 10.70 -7.09 0.12
N LYS A 46 11.00 -8.29 0.61
CA LYS A 46 9.99 -9.34 0.83
C LYS A 46 9.06 -8.95 2.00
N PRO A 47 7.73 -9.07 1.84
CA PRO A 47 6.78 -8.85 2.94
C PRO A 47 6.92 -9.88 4.05
N ASP A 48 6.61 -9.47 5.28
CA ASP A 48 6.55 -10.37 6.43
C ASP A 48 5.43 -11.40 6.31
N LYS A 49 4.30 -10.99 5.72
CA LYS A 49 3.18 -11.89 5.42
C LYS A 49 2.53 -11.55 4.09
N SER A 50 2.13 -12.57 3.36
CA SER A 50 1.23 -12.45 2.21
C SER A 50 0.10 -13.48 2.31
N ALA A 51 -1.09 -13.12 1.86
CA ALA A 51 -2.26 -14.00 1.82
C ALA A 51 -2.98 -13.87 0.47
N LYS A 52 -3.52 -14.98 -0.03
CA LYS A 52 -4.43 -15.01 -1.19
C LYS A 52 -5.87 -14.91 -0.69
N SER A 53 -6.74 -14.27 -1.47
CA SER A 53 -8.13 -13.98 -1.06
C SER A 53 -8.18 -13.36 0.34
N PRO A 54 -7.46 -12.23 0.54
CA PRO A 54 -7.02 -11.80 1.85
C PRO A 54 -8.17 -11.27 2.70
N THR A 55 -8.27 -11.75 3.93
CA THR A 55 -9.28 -11.35 4.92
C THR A 55 -8.65 -10.55 6.06
N THR A 56 -9.47 -9.95 6.92
CA THR A 56 -8.98 -9.23 8.11
C THR A 56 -8.28 -10.16 9.10
N SER A 57 -8.73 -11.41 9.24
CA SER A 57 -8.13 -12.39 10.14
C SER A 57 -6.71 -12.80 9.73
N ASP A 58 -6.40 -12.73 8.43
CA ASP A 58 -5.04 -13.01 7.94
C ASP A 58 -4.00 -12.03 8.51
N PHE A 59 -4.39 -10.81 8.85
CA PHE A 59 -3.47 -9.78 9.32
C PHE A 59 -3.79 -9.29 10.74
N ALA A 60 -4.63 -10.04 11.47
CA ALA A 60 -5.02 -9.68 12.84
C ALA A 60 -3.79 -9.56 13.75
N GLY A 61 -3.70 -8.44 14.47
CA GLY A 61 -2.59 -8.13 15.37
C GLY A 61 -1.29 -7.67 14.68
N MET A 62 -1.19 -7.73 13.35
CA MET A 62 -0.02 -7.26 12.60
C MET A 62 -0.15 -5.78 12.26
N LYS A 63 0.88 -4.98 12.55
CA LYS A 63 0.86 -3.52 12.37
C LYS A 63 1.92 -3.10 11.37
N GLY A 64 1.56 -2.29 10.40
CA GLY A 64 2.51 -1.74 9.45
C GLY A 64 1.88 -1.33 8.12
N ILE A 65 2.62 -1.48 7.03
CA ILE A 65 2.16 -1.12 5.68
C ILE A 65 1.50 -2.35 5.06
N ILE A 66 0.26 -2.21 4.62
CA ILE A 66 -0.46 -3.24 3.87
C ILE A 66 -0.68 -2.81 2.43
N VAL A 67 -0.35 -3.71 1.52
CA VAL A 67 -0.55 -3.58 0.08
C VAL A 67 -1.55 -4.64 -0.35
N VAL A 68 -2.67 -4.23 -0.91
CA VAL A 68 -3.67 -5.14 -1.48
C VAL A 68 -3.68 -5.00 -3.00
N LYS A 69 -3.58 -6.12 -3.71
CA LYS A 69 -3.63 -6.19 -5.18
C LYS A 69 -4.84 -6.99 -5.60
N GLY A 70 -5.45 -6.57 -6.70
CA GLY A 70 -6.64 -7.19 -7.24
C GLY A 70 -7.05 -6.57 -8.57
N HIS A 71 -8.27 -6.87 -9.00
CA HIS A 71 -8.84 -6.38 -10.24
C HIS A 71 -10.23 -5.75 -10.01
N GLY A 72 -10.80 -5.13 -11.05
CA GLY A 72 -12.14 -4.53 -11.02
C GLY A 72 -12.11 -3.00 -11.15
N TRP A 73 -11.18 -2.32 -10.49
CA TRP A 73 -10.95 -0.90 -10.72
C TRP A 73 -10.27 -0.64 -12.08
N GLY A 74 -10.71 0.41 -12.78
CA GLY A 74 -10.19 0.80 -14.09
C GLY A 74 -8.92 1.66 -14.03
N ASP A 75 -8.64 2.26 -12.89
CA ASP A 75 -7.60 3.27 -12.65
C ASP A 75 -6.52 2.84 -11.64
N ALA A 76 -6.73 1.73 -10.93
CA ALA A 76 -5.80 1.19 -9.95
C ALA A 76 -5.74 -0.35 -9.97
N LYS A 77 -4.55 -0.93 -9.73
CA LYS A 77 -4.35 -2.38 -9.59
C LYS A 77 -4.42 -2.88 -8.15
N GLY A 78 -4.84 -2.03 -7.23
CA GLY A 78 -4.79 -2.30 -5.80
C GLY A 78 -4.83 -1.04 -4.94
N HIS A 79 -4.51 -1.22 -3.66
CA HIS A 79 -4.50 -0.18 -2.64
C HIS A 79 -3.26 -0.30 -1.74
N VAL A 80 -2.80 0.82 -1.17
CA VAL A 80 -1.69 0.85 -0.21
C VAL A 80 -2.06 1.74 0.96
N THR A 81 -2.07 1.16 2.16
CA THR A 81 -2.47 1.86 3.39
C THR A 81 -1.69 1.35 4.60
N LEU A 82 -1.95 1.92 5.77
CA LEU A 82 -1.43 1.45 7.05
C LEU A 82 -2.47 0.58 7.73
N SER A 83 -2.05 -0.53 8.34
CA SER A 83 -2.86 -1.36 9.23
C SER A 83 -2.31 -1.27 10.66
N ASN A 84 -3.21 -1.18 11.64
CA ASN A 84 -2.86 -1.23 13.07
C ASN A 84 -3.12 -2.62 13.70
N GLY A 85 -3.42 -3.63 12.89
CA GLY A 85 -3.76 -4.99 13.32
C GLY A 85 -5.25 -5.22 13.61
N GLN A 86 -6.08 -4.18 13.51
CA GLN A 86 -7.54 -4.25 13.65
C GLN A 86 -8.26 -3.53 12.50
N SER A 87 -7.77 -2.36 12.12
CA SER A 87 -8.31 -1.51 11.06
C SER A 87 -7.18 -0.90 10.24
N CYS A 88 -7.55 -0.30 9.11
CA CYS A 88 -6.63 0.50 8.30
C CYS A 88 -6.76 2.00 8.63
N SER A 89 -5.78 2.80 8.22
CA SER A 89 -5.84 4.26 8.37
C SER A 89 -6.91 4.92 7.48
N ASP A 90 -7.31 4.22 6.42
CA ASP A 90 -8.47 4.47 5.56
C ASP A 90 -9.21 3.14 5.36
N SER A 91 -9.72 2.84 4.16
CA SER A 91 -10.33 1.55 3.84
C SER A 91 -9.28 0.47 3.56
N CYS A 92 -9.49 -0.74 4.08
CA CYS A 92 -8.49 -1.81 3.95
C CYS A 92 -8.49 -2.46 2.57
N HIS A 93 -9.65 -2.48 1.90
CA HIS A 93 -9.89 -3.15 0.64
C HIS A 93 -9.54 -4.64 0.64
N LEU A 94 -9.74 -5.28 1.80
CA LEU A 94 -9.67 -6.74 1.97
C LEU A 94 -11.00 -7.37 1.55
N MET A 95 -11.07 -8.70 1.56
CA MET A 95 -12.30 -9.44 1.24
C MET A 95 -13.46 -8.91 2.09
N SER A 96 -14.60 -8.67 1.42
CA SER A 96 -15.85 -8.17 2.03
C SER A 96 -15.78 -6.76 2.63
N ASP A 97 -14.74 -5.97 2.33
CA ASP A 97 -14.71 -4.55 2.68
C ASP A 97 -15.85 -3.81 1.93
N PRO A 98 -16.73 -3.08 2.64
CA PRO A 98 -17.88 -2.40 2.04
C PRO A 98 -17.47 -1.36 0.98
N ASP A 99 -16.25 -0.83 1.05
CA ASP A 99 -15.77 0.22 0.15
C ASP A 99 -15.16 -0.33 -1.15
N ASN A 100 -15.11 -1.67 -1.33
CA ASN A 100 -14.54 -2.27 -2.54
C ASN A 100 -15.29 -1.89 -3.82
N GLY A 101 -16.61 -1.72 -3.75
CA GLY A 101 -17.45 -1.60 -4.95
C GLY A 101 -17.24 -2.80 -5.88
N ILE A 102 -16.65 -2.57 -7.06
CA ILE A 102 -16.33 -3.62 -8.04
C ILE A 102 -14.94 -4.25 -7.88
N PHE A 103 -14.12 -3.78 -6.92
CA PHE A 103 -12.79 -4.31 -6.69
C PHE A 103 -12.84 -5.68 -6.02
N ILE A 104 -12.07 -6.62 -6.55
CA ILE A 104 -11.92 -7.98 -6.05
C ILE A 104 -10.47 -8.16 -5.61
N PRO A 105 -10.19 -8.22 -4.30
CA PRO A 105 -8.83 -8.40 -3.79
C PRO A 105 -8.36 -9.84 -3.99
N GLU A 106 -7.16 -10.00 -4.54
CA GLU A 106 -6.57 -11.29 -4.87
C GLU A 106 -5.43 -11.65 -3.92
N VAL A 107 -4.56 -10.68 -3.62
CA VAL A 107 -3.39 -10.88 -2.76
C VAL A 107 -3.19 -9.65 -1.90
N ALA A 108 -3.00 -9.84 -0.60
CA ALA A 108 -2.49 -8.80 0.29
C ALA A 108 -1.08 -9.16 0.78
N SER A 109 -0.25 -8.15 0.99
CA SER A 109 1.11 -8.27 1.55
C SER A 109 1.32 -7.21 2.61
N LEU A 110 1.90 -7.58 3.74
CA LEU A 110 2.13 -6.70 4.87
C LEU A 110 3.61 -6.70 5.27
N TRP A 111 4.13 -5.50 5.54
CA TRP A 111 5.43 -5.26 6.16
C TRP A 111 5.21 -4.67 7.54
N ASN A 112 5.73 -5.32 8.57
CA ASN A 112 5.62 -4.85 9.94
C ASN A 112 6.40 -3.55 10.11
N LEU A 113 5.81 -2.59 10.83
CA LEU A 113 6.51 -1.42 11.31
C LEU A 113 6.76 -1.57 12.83
N PRO A 114 7.94 -1.16 13.33
CA PRO A 114 8.28 -1.24 14.75
C PRO A 114 7.43 -0.31 15.62
#